data_AF-A0A8H4QTU9-F1
#
_entry.id   AF-A0A8H4QTU9-F1
#
_cell.length_a   1.000
_cell.length_b   1.000
_cell.length_c   1.000
_cell.angle_alpha   90.00
_cell.angle_beta   90.00
_cell.angle_gamma   90.00
#
_symmetry.space_group_name_H-M   'P 1'
#
loop_
_entity.id
_entity.type
_entity.pdbx_description
1 polymer ?
#
loop_
_entity_poly.entity_id
_entity_poly.type
_entity_poly.pdbx_seq_one_letter_code
_entity_poly.pdbx_strand_id
1 'polypeptide(L)'
;MIEVYGETDPIDVPGDSALTSVPTFYSVQAGSPAAYLQMLLSSFSAAALFGSIHCIGWSSKIVFTSHVASLAWRIASVAITASPVVWCLGFVFGYYSEEIFVHGSVLERMFFYFTVLCAFVSAVTIPMYIVARLTLLVLAFVELRHVPPGVLDNIPWANVLPFIH
;
A
#
# COMPACT_ATOMS: atom_id res chain seq x y z
N MET A 1 -76.31 -18.34 10.85
CA MET A 1 -75.77 -18.28 12.22
C MET A 1 -74.46 -17.52 12.11
N ILE A 2 -74.44 -16.32 12.70
CA ILE A 2 -73.34 -15.37 12.70
C ILE A 2 -72.38 -15.79 13.80
N GLU A 3 -71.08 -15.87 13.51
CA GLU A 3 -70.03 -15.62 14.51
C GLU A 3 -68.86 -14.89 13.82
N VAL A 4 -68.42 -13.84 14.51
CA VAL A 4 -67.37 -12.91 14.15
C VAL A 4 -66.29 -13.04 15.23
N TYR A 5 -65.04 -12.78 14.84
CA TYR A 5 -63.84 -12.45 15.65
C TYR A 5 -62.88 -13.55 16.09
N GLY A 6 -61.58 -13.21 15.97
CA GLY A 6 -60.42 -13.93 16.49
C GLY A 6 -59.20 -13.75 15.58
N GLU A 7 -58.78 -12.51 15.31
CA GLU A 7 -57.47 -12.00 15.77
C GLU A 7 -56.37 -12.22 14.73
N THR A 8 -56.16 -11.20 13.89
CA THR A 8 -54.96 -11.13 13.05
C THR A 8 -53.78 -10.84 13.96
N ASP A 9 -52.85 -11.79 14.06
CA ASP A 9 -51.56 -11.57 14.69
C ASP A 9 -50.95 -10.26 14.15
N PRO A 10 -50.42 -9.37 15.00
CA PRO A 10 -49.73 -8.19 14.52
C PRO A 10 -48.52 -8.67 13.70
N ILE A 11 -48.50 -8.30 12.42
CA ILE A 11 -47.28 -8.38 11.61
C ILE A 11 -46.25 -7.54 12.36
N ASP A 12 -45.23 -8.19 12.89
CA ASP A 12 -44.08 -7.56 13.53
C ASP A 12 -43.33 -6.79 12.44
N VAL A 13 -43.72 -5.53 12.23
CA VAL A 13 -43.04 -4.62 11.31
C VAL A 13 -41.71 -4.29 11.97
N PRO A 14 -40.57 -4.76 11.43
CA PRO A 14 -39.26 -4.43 11.99
C PRO A 14 -39.13 -2.91 11.96
N GLY A 15 -38.96 -2.28 13.12
CA GLY A 15 -38.85 -0.84 13.24
C GLY A 15 -37.85 -0.26 12.24
N ASP A 16 -38.23 0.84 11.59
CA ASP A 16 -37.53 1.53 10.51
C ASP A 16 -36.03 1.83 10.75
N SER A 17 -35.56 1.68 11.99
CA SER A 17 -34.15 1.75 12.38
C SER A 17 -33.27 0.63 11.84
N ALA A 18 -33.84 -0.52 11.42
CA ALA A 18 -33.05 -1.65 10.90
C ALA A 18 -32.80 -1.59 9.38
N LEU A 19 -33.54 -0.76 8.64
CA LEU A 19 -33.51 -0.74 7.17
C LEU A 19 -32.58 0.33 6.55
N THR A 20 -31.91 1.15 7.36
CA THR A 20 -31.15 2.31 6.84
C THR A 20 -29.68 2.40 7.25
N SER A 21 -29.15 1.48 8.06
CA SER A 21 -27.70 1.50 8.33
C SER A 21 -26.93 0.79 7.21
N VAL A 22 -26.58 1.53 6.17
CA VAL A 22 -25.51 1.13 5.26
C VAL A 22 -24.22 1.09 6.09
N PRO A 23 -23.55 -0.08 6.22
CA PRO A 23 -22.33 -0.16 7.00
C PRO A 23 -21.31 0.84 6.46
N THR A 24 -20.92 1.79 7.32
CA THR A 24 -20.09 2.95 6.96
C THR A 24 -18.69 2.56 6.46
N PHE A 25 -18.30 1.30 6.63
CA PHE A 25 -17.08 0.76 6.07
C PHE A 25 -17.34 -0.60 5.40
N TYR A 26 -17.13 -0.68 4.09
CA TYR A 26 -16.72 -1.91 3.40
C TYR A 26 -15.30 -2.30 3.83
N SER A 27 -15.02 -2.35 5.14
CA SER A 27 -13.82 -3.01 5.62
C SER A 27 -14.07 -4.49 5.43
N VAL A 28 -13.21 -5.17 4.68
CA VAL A 28 -13.12 -6.64 4.72
C VAL A 28 -13.29 -7.05 6.18
N GLN A 29 -14.25 -7.93 6.47
CA GLN A 29 -14.56 -8.37 7.82
C GLN A 29 -13.26 -8.88 8.47
N ALA A 30 -12.61 -8.02 9.26
CA ALA A 30 -11.22 -8.14 9.70
C ALA A 30 -11.07 -9.15 10.84
N GLY A 31 -11.75 -10.29 10.72
CA GLY A 31 -11.74 -11.39 11.68
C GLY A 31 -11.17 -12.69 11.12
N SER A 32 -11.14 -12.87 9.79
CA SER A 32 -10.61 -14.11 9.19
C SER A 32 -9.12 -13.96 8.83
N PRO A 33 -8.28 -14.98 9.05
CA PRO A 33 -6.87 -14.97 8.61
C PRO A 33 -6.70 -14.65 7.11
N ALA A 34 -7.63 -15.11 6.28
CA ALA A 34 -7.65 -14.82 4.84
C ALA A 34 -7.86 -13.33 4.52
N ALA A 35 -8.67 -12.61 5.32
CA ALA A 35 -8.87 -11.18 5.18
C ALA A 35 -7.58 -10.39 5.44
N TYR A 36 -6.84 -10.76 6.48
CA TYR A 36 -5.54 -10.15 6.80
C TYR A 36 -4.51 -10.38 5.69
N LEU A 37 -4.46 -11.60 5.15
CA LEU A 37 -3.60 -11.92 4.00
C LEU A 37 -3.94 -11.07 2.78
N GLN A 38 -5.23 -10.97 2.43
CA GLN A 38 -5.67 -10.17 1.29
C GLN A 38 -5.29 -8.68 1.45
N MET A 39 -5.49 -8.12 2.66
CA MET A 39 -5.08 -6.76 2.98
C MET A 39 -3.57 -6.55 2.83
N LEU A 40 -2.76 -7.49 3.34
CA LEU A 40 -1.30 -7.39 3.23
C LEU A 40 -0.80 -7.54 1.79
N LEU A 41 -1.35 -8.49 1.02
CA LEU A 41 -1.03 -8.69 -0.39
C LEU A 41 -1.36 -7.45 -1.22
N SER A 42 -2.54 -6.85 -1.00
CA SER A 42 -2.92 -5.60 -1.69
C SER A 42 -2.00 -4.43 -1.29
N SER A 43 -1.58 -4.35 -0.03
CA SER A 43 -0.68 -3.30 0.46
C SER A 43 0.74 -3.43 -0.13
N PHE A 44 1.32 -4.64 -0.12
CA PHE A 44 2.66 -4.87 -0.66
C PHE A 44 2.71 -4.70 -2.18
N SER A 45 1.67 -5.14 -2.90
CA SER A 45 1.58 -4.94 -4.35
C SER A 45 1.45 -3.45 -4.70
N ALA A 46 0.58 -2.71 -4.01
CA ALA A 46 0.49 -1.25 -4.18
C ALA A 46 1.82 -0.55 -3.89
N ALA A 47 2.52 -0.94 -2.82
CA ALA A 47 3.81 -0.37 -2.46
C ALA A 47 4.90 -0.65 -3.52
N ALA A 48 4.95 -1.87 -4.06
CA ALA A 48 5.89 -2.25 -5.13
C ALA A 48 5.59 -1.50 -6.43
N LEU A 49 4.31 -1.40 -6.82
CA LEU A 49 3.89 -0.63 -7.99
C LEU A 49 4.27 0.84 -7.86
N PHE A 50 3.97 1.45 -6.71
CA PHE A 50 4.37 2.82 -6.43
C PHE A 50 5.90 3.01 -6.53
N GLY A 51 6.68 2.07 -5.96
CA GLY A 51 8.13 2.10 -6.08
C GLY A 51 8.63 2.03 -7.51
N SER A 52 8.02 1.17 -8.34
CA SER A 52 8.42 0.97 -9.73
C SER A 52 8.28 2.22 -10.59
N ILE A 53 7.34 3.12 -10.26
CA ILE A 53 7.18 4.41 -10.94
C ILE A 53 8.45 5.26 -10.79
N HIS A 54 9.12 5.21 -9.64
CA HIS A 54 10.37 5.94 -9.41
C HIS A 54 11.56 5.36 -10.21
N CYS A 55 11.48 4.09 -10.62
CA CYS A 55 12.46 3.47 -11.50
C CYS A 55 12.35 3.99 -12.95
N ILE A 56 11.23 4.60 -13.35
CA ILE A 56 11.08 5.16 -14.72
C ILE A 56 12.13 6.26 -14.98
N GLY A 57 12.55 6.99 -13.94
CA GLY A 57 13.61 8.00 -14.01
C GLY A 57 15.05 7.46 -14.16
N TRP A 58 15.23 6.18 -14.50
CA TRP A 58 16.54 5.53 -14.53
C TRP A 58 17.56 6.22 -15.47
N SER A 59 17.11 6.60 -16.66
CA SER A 59 17.96 7.19 -17.71
C SER A 59 17.79 8.70 -17.88
N SER A 60 16.91 9.33 -17.10
CA SER A 60 16.58 10.75 -17.26
C SER A 60 17.71 11.65 -16.78
N LYS A 61 18.59 12.03 -17.71
CA LYS A 61 19.62 13.08 -17.55
C LYS A 61 19.04 14.47 -17.23
N ILE A 62 17.74 14.65 -17.47
CA ILE A 62 17.03 15.93 -17.37
C ILE A 62 16.77 16.34 -15.92
N VAL A 63 16.65 15.37 -15.00
CA VAL A 63 16.24 15.62 -13.60
C VAL A 63 17.43 15.89 -12.69
N PHE A 64 18.60 15.28 -12.93
CA PHE A 64 19.73 15.41 -12.00
C PHE A 64 21.03 15.78 -12.73
N THR A 65 21.49 17.01 -12.53
CA THR A 65 22.84 17.46 -12.92
C THR A 65 23.93 16.88 -12.02
N SER A 66 23.59 16.45 -10.80
CA SER A 66 24.53 15.80 -9.85
C SER A 66 24.51 14.28 -9.98
N HIS A 67 25.69 13.68 -10.20
CA HIS A 67 25.85 12.23 -10.31
C HIS A 67 25.48 11.50 -9.00
N VAL A 68 25.80 12.10 -7.85
CA VAL A 68 25.50 11.53 -6.52
C VAL A 68 23.99 11.48 -6.28
N ALA A 69 23.27 12.53 -6.64
CA ALA A 69 21.81 12.59 -6.48
C ALA A 69 21.11 11.55 -7.37
N SER A 70 21.57 11.38 -8.62
CA SER A 70 21.05 10.36 -9.54
C SER A 70 21.31 8.94 -9.03
N LEU A 71 22.49 8.67 -8.48
CA LEU A 71 22.81 7.37 -7.90
C LEU A 71 21.97 7.08 -6.65
N ALA A 72 21.85 8.06 -5.75
CA ALA A 72 21.03 7.95 -4.56
C ALA A 72 19.55 7.70 -4.90
N TRP A 73 19.02 8.39 -5.93
CA TRP A 73 17.69 8.14 -6.46
C TRP A 73 17.53 6.71 -6.96
N ARG A 74 18.45 6.21 -7.79
CA ARG A 74 18.38 4.84 -8.34
C ARG A 74 18.39 3.79 -7.24
N ILE A 75 19.30 3.93 -6.27
CA ILE A 75 19.39 3.02 -5.12
C ILE A 75 18.09 3.07 -4.32
N ALA A 76 17.58 4.28 -4.04
CA ALA A 76 16.34 4.45 -3.30
C ALA A 76 15.13 3.85 -4.04
N SER A 77 14.99 4.10 -5.34
CA SER A 77 13.91 3.56 -6.19
C SER A 77 13.91 2.02 -6.23
N VAL A 78 15.09 1.41 -6.38
CA VAL A 78 15.23 -0.06 -6.33
C VAL A 78 14.89 -0.57 -4.94
N ALA A 79 15.39 0.07 -3.88
CA ALA A 79 15.12 -0.35 -2.51
C ALA A 79 13.61 -0.30 -2.17
N ILE A 80 12.90 0.77 -2.53
CA ILE A 80 11.45 0.88 -2.24
C ILE A 80 10.59 -0.05 -3.11
N THR A 81 11.10 -0.50 -4.26
CA THR A 81 10.42 -1.47 -5.14
C THR A 81 10.66 -2.90 -4.65
N ALA A 82 11.89 -3.24 -4.24
CA ALA A 82 12.26 -4.59 -3.85
C ALA A 82 11.81 -4.95 -2.42
N SER A 83 11.84 -4.01 -1.48
CA SER A 83 11.52 -4.29 -0.06
C SER A 83 10.11 -4.88 0.14
N PRO A 84 9.03 -4.32 -0.46
CA PRO A 84 7.69 -4.89 -0.33
C PRO A 84 7.57 -6.32 -0.88
N VAL A 85 8.35 -6.65 -1.92
CA VAL A 85 8.37 -8.00 -2.50
C VAL A 85 8.97 -9.00 -1.53
N VAL A 86 10.10 -8.65 -0.90
CA VAL A 86 10.75 -9.50 0.11
C VAL A 86 9.83 -9.72 1.32
N TRP A 87 9.18 -8.66 1.79
CA TRP A 87 8.24 -8.75 2.93
C TRP A 87 7.03 -9.61 2.59
N CYS A 88 6.47 -9.45 1.39
CA CYS A 88 5.35 -10.25 0.90
C CYS A 88 5.71 -11.74 0.84
N LEU A 89 6.86 -12.08 0.25
CA LEU A 89 7.33 -13.47 0.17
C LEU A 89 7.52 -14.06 1.57
N GLY A 90 8.25 -13.38 2.45
CA GLY A 90 8.48 -13.86 3.82
C GLY A 90 7.18 -14.10 4.58
N PHE A 91 6.18 -13.22 4.43
CA PHE A 91 4.89 -13.34 5.08
C PHE A 91 4.06 -14.51 4.55
N VAL A 92 3.98 -14.66 3.23
CA VAL A 92 3.26 -15.77 2.57
C VAL A 92 3.89 -17.10 2.97
N PHE A 93 5.22 -17.22 2.90
CA PHE A 93 5.91 -18.44 3.27
C PHE A 93 5.75 -18.79 4.76
N GLY A 94 5.83 -17.80 5.65
CA GLY A 94 5.58 -18.01 7.08
C GLY A 94 4.16 -18.52 7.34
N TYR A 95 3.16 -17.91 6.71
CA TYR A 95 1.75 -18.27 6.89
C TYR A 95 1.45 -19.71 6.45
N TYR A 96 1.90 -20.11 5.25
CA TYR A 96 1.58 -21.44 4.69
C TYR A 96 2.51 -22.56 5.19
N SER A 97 3.52 -22.25 6.00
CA SER A 97 4.49 -23.24 6.46
C SER A 97 3.86 -24.35 7.32
N GLU A 98 2.81 -24.05 8.10
CA GLU A 98 2.19 -25.06 8.96
C GLU A 98 1.16 -25.94 8.23
N GLU A 99 0.54 -25.45 7.15
CA GLU A 99 -0.49 -26.20 6.41
C GLU A 99 0.11 -27.16 5.36
N ILE A 100 1.32 -26.89 4.86
CA ILE A 100 1.88 -27.61 3.71
C ILE A 100 2.80 -28.79 4.13
N PHE A 101 3.40 -28.77 5.33
CA PHE A 101 4.54 -29.66 5.63
C PHE A 101 4.28 -30.71 6.71
N VAL A 102 4.72 -31.94 6.39
CA VAL A 102 4.80 -33.05 7.35
C VAL A 102 5.94 -32.78 8.34
N HIS A 103 5.60 -32.77 9.63
CA HIS A 103 6.52 -32.55 10.73
C HIS A 103 7.72 -33.51 10.67
N GLY A 104 8.94 -32.97 10.77
CA GLY A 104 10.20 -33.70 10.80
C GLY A 104 10.92 -33.85 9.46
N SER A 105 10.39 -33.28 8.38
CA SER A 105 11.02 -33.35 7.06
C SER A 105 12.20 -32.37 6.90
N VAL A 106 13.16 -32.69 6.02
CA VAL A 106 14.26 -31.76 5.64
C VAL A 106 13.69 -30.44 5.07
N LEU A 107 12.54 -30.54 4.42
CA LEU A 107 11.83 -29.43 3.81
C LEU A 107 11.37 -28.40 4.86
N GLU A 108 10.80 -28.85 5.97
CA GLU A 108 10.42 -27.98 7.10
C GLU A 108 11.60 -27.16 7.63
N ARG A 109 12.76 -27.80 7.85
CA ARG A 109 14.00 -27.10 8.24
C ARG A 109 14.43 -26.05 7.22
N MET A 110 14.38 -26.38 5.94
CA MET A 110 14.72 -25.42 4.87
C MET A 110 13.78 -24.21 4.89
N PHE A 111 12.48 -24.42 5.06
CA PHE A 111 11.48 -23.34 5.15
C PHE A 111 11.66 -22.48 6.40
N PHE A 112 11.98 -23.10 7.54
CA PHE A 112 12.30 -22.37 8.76
C PHE A 112 13.49 -21.43 8.56
N TYR A 113 14.61 -21.93 8.03
CA TYR A 113 15.78 -21.10 7.74
C TYR A 113 15.48 -20.00 6.73
N PHE A 114 14.70 -20.31 5.68
CA PHE A 114 14.29 -19.32 4.68
C PHE A 114 13.42 -18.21 5.30
N THR A 115 12.47 -18.57 6.16
CA THR A 115 11.59 -17.62 6.85
C THR A 115 12.39 -16.73 7.80
N VAL A 116 13.32 -17.31 8.57
CA VAL A 116 14.24 -16.57 9.44
C VAL A 116 15.14 -15.62 8.63
N LEU A 117 15.67 -16.08 7.49
CA LEU A 117 16.45 -15.24 6.58
C LEU A 117 15.62 -14.07 6.04
N CYS A 118 14.40 -14.33 5.58
CA CYS A 118 13.47 -13.29 5.12
C CYS A 118 13.16 -12.28 6.24
N ALA A 119 12.94 -12.75 7.47
CA ALA A 119 12.68 -11.89 8.62
C ALA A 119 13.90 -11.00 8.95
N PHE A 120 15.10 -11.56 8.90
CA PHE A 120 16.34 -10.80 9.10
C PHE A 120 16.55 -9.75 8.01
N VAL A 121 16.38 -10.12 6.73
CA VAL A 121 16.45 -9.18 5.61
C VAL A 121 15.37 -8.10 5.75
N SER A 122 14.17 -8.46 6.20
CA SER A 122 13.09 -7.51 6.46
C SER A 122 13.48 -6.49 7.54
N ALA A 123 14.06 -6.94 8.66
CA ALA A 123 14.52 -6.06 9.74
C ALA A 123 15.59 -5.04 9.28
N VAL A 124 16.49 -5.45 8.37
CA VAL A 124 17.52 -4.57 7.80
C VAL A 124 16.95 -3.64 6.73
N THR A 125 16.01 -4.12 5.91
CA THR A 125 15.42 -3.32 4.84
C THR A 125 14.43 -2.27 5.32
N ILE A 126 13.78 -2.44 6.49
CA ILE A 126 12.89 -1.43 7.08
C ILE A 126 13.59 -0.06 7.28
N PRO A 127 14.72 0.05 7.99
CA PRO A 127 15.38 1.35 8.16
C PRO A 127 15.90 1.90 6.82
N MET A 128 16.42 1.03 5.93
CA MET A 128 16.83 1.43 4.59
C MET A 128 15.66 1.99 3.78
N TYR A 129 14.47 1.39 3.90
CA TYR A 129 13.26 1.84 3.24
C TYR A 129 12.84 3.23 3.70
N ILE A 130 12.93 3.50 5.01
CA ILE A 130 12.64 4.84 5.56
C ILE A 130 13.62 5.87 4.97
N VAL A 131 14.92 5.59 4.98
CA VAL A 131 15.94 6.49 4.42
C VAL A 131 15.72 6.70 2.92
N ALA A 132 15.43 5.64 2.17
CA ALA A 132 15.13 5.72 0.75
C ALA A 132 13.91 6.61 0.47
N ARG A 133 12.83 6.44 1.24
CA ARG A 133 11.63 7.29 1.14
C ARG A 133 11.95 8.75 1.42
N LEU A 134 12.69 9.05 2.48
CA LEU A 134 13.10 10.41 2.80
C LEU A 134 13.97 11.00 1.67
N THR A 135 14.87 10.21 1.11
CA THR A 135 15.72 10.64 -0.02
C THR A 135 14.87 11.00 -1.24
N LEU A 136 13.92 10.16 -1.62
CA LEU A 136 13.02 10.42 -2.75
C LEU A 136 12.13 11.65 -2.50
N LEU A 137 11.66 11.86 -1.26
CA LEU A 137 10.89 13.04 -0.87
C LEU A 137 11.71 14.33 -0.98
N VAL A 138 12.90 14.35 -0.36
CA VAL A 138 13.81 15.49 -0.42
C VAL A 138 14.14 15.81 -1.87
N LEU A 139 14.43 14.78 -2.68
CA LEU A 139 14.81 14.99 -4.06
C LEU A 139 13.62 15.49 -4.91
N ALA A 140 12.41 14.99 -4.68
CA ALA A 140 11.20 15.54 -5.32
C ALA A 140 10.98 17.02 -4.98
N PHE A 141 11.19 17.44 -3.72
CA PHE A 141 11.09 18.85 -3.33
C PHE A 141 12.17 19.73 -3.96
N VAL A 142 13.40 19.20 -4.11
CA VAL A 142 14.49 19.93 -4.77
C VAL A 142 14.13 20.20 -6.24
N GLU A 143 13.57 19.23 -6.94
CA GLU A 143 13.12 19.39 -8.33
C GLU A 143 11.95 20.37 -8.45
N LEU A 144 10.98 20.30 -7.53
CA LEU A 144 9.87 21.25 -7.45
C LEU A 144 10.33 22.70 -7.20
N ARG A 145 11.48 22.89 -6.53
CA ARG A 145 12.02 24.23 -6.27
C ARG A 145 12.77 24.81 -7.48
N HIS A 146 13.34 23.98 -8.35
CA HIS A 146 14.15 24.43 -9.50
C HIS A 146 13.34 24.54 -10.80
N VAL A 147 12.01 24.70 -10.72
CA VAL A 147 11.14 24.86 -11.89
C VAL A 147 11.69 25.97 -12.80
N PRO A 148 11.90 25.71 -14.12
CA PRO A 148 12.50 26.66 -15.02
C PRO A 148 11.74 28.00 -15.01
N PRO A 149 12.44 29.15 -14.95
CA PRO A 149 11.79 30.47 -14.88
C PRO A 149 10.72 30.69 -15.96
N GLY A 150 10.87 30.10 -17.14
CA GLY A 150 9.93 30.27 -18.26
C GLY A 150 8.63 29.46 -18.20
N VAL A 151 8.46 28.52 -17.25
CA VAL A 151 7.20 27.77 -17.07
C VAL A 151 6.22 28.53 -16.19
N LEU A 152 6.72 29.32 -15.23
CA LEU A 152 5.89 30.16 -14.36
C LEU A 152 5.31 31.38 -15.10
N ASP A 153 6.01 31.89 -16.11
CA ASP A 153 5.60 33.09 -16.85
C ASP A 153 4.44 32.84 -17.84
N ASN A 154 4.19 31.59 -18.24
CA ASN A 154 3.25 31.25 -19.31
C ASN A 154 2.05 30.42 -18.86
N ILE A 155 1.66 30.46 -17.57
CA ILE A 155 0.52 29.68 -17.10
C ILE A 155 -0.79 30.45 -17.31
N PRO A 156 -1.69 30.01 -18.23
CA PRO A 156 -2.86 30.81 -18.61
C PRO A 156 -3.84 31.09 -17.45
N TRP A 157 -3.89 30.20 -16.45
CA TRP A 157 -4.76 30.38 -15.28
C TRP A 157 -4.25 31.44 -14.31
N ALA A 158 -2.96 31.78 -14.31
CA ALA A 158 -2.42 32.85 -13.46
C ALA A 158 -3.00 34.22 -13.85
N ASN A 159 -3.34 34.39 -15.14
CA ASN A 159 -4.02 35.59 -15.67
C ASN A 159 -5.52 35.63 -15.35
N VAL A 160 -6.09 34.56 -14.78
CA VAL A 160 -7.52 34.44 -14.44
C VAL A 160 -7.78 34.77 -12.97
N LEU A 161 -6.74 34.92 -12.15
CA LEU A 161 -6.90 35.36 -10.76
C LEU A 161 -7.20 36.87 -10.74
N PRO A 162 -8.39 37.30 -10.31
CA PRO A 162 -8.64 38.71 -10.10
C PRO A 162 -7.80 39.17 -8.92
N PHE A 163 -6.82 40.03 -9.17
CA PHE A 163 -6.13 40.75 -8.11
C PHE A 163 -7.18 41.58 -7.36
N ILE A 164 -7.38 41.29 -6.08
CA ILE A 164 -8.20 42.12 -5.20
C ILE A 164 -7.38 43.38 -4.90
N HIS A 165 -7.72 44.46 -5.60
CA HIS A 165 -7.23 45.81 -5.33
C HIS A 165 -7.98 46.44 -4.16
#